data_AF-A0A7V8VLW9-F1
#
_entry.id   AF-A0A7V8VLW9-F1
#
_cell.length_a   1.000
_cell.length_b   1.000
_cell.length_c   1.000
_cell.angle_alpha   90.00
_cell.angle_beta   90.00
_cell.angle_gamma   90.00
#
_symmetry.space_group_name_H-M   'P 1'
#
loop_
_entity.id
_entity.type
_entity.pdbx_description
1 polymer ?
#
loop_
_entity_poly.entity_id
_entity_poly.type
_entity_poly.pdbx_seq_one_letter_code
_entity_poly.pdbx_strand_id
1 'polypeptide(L)'
;MRLSGRKTSFARPWTQRQRMVLLTLLGVNVAAFGAQLLLESFQAGFVHDYLGLSETGVQNAYAWQFVTAAFMNGGPWHLVWNVLALYLLGRVVESILGPRHFLLLYL
;
A
#
# COMPACT_ATOMS: atom_id res chain seq x y z
N MET A 1 -50.92 25.14 8.54
CA MET A 1 -50.03 24.11 9.14
C MET A 1 -49.10 23.60 8.03
N ARG A 2 -47.86 24.09 7.94
CA ARG A 2 -46.90 23.71 6.88
C ARG A 2 -45.99 22.61 7.42
N LEU A 3 -46.10 21.40 6.89
CA LEU A 3 -45.21 20.29 7.22
C LEU A 3 -43.83 20.58 6.63
N SER A 4 -42.89 20.93 7.50
CA SER A 4 -41.47 21.06 7.18
C SER A 4 -40.91 19.67 6.87
N GLY A 5 -40.78 19.35 5.58
CA GLY A 5 -40.14 18.14 5.10
C GLY A 5 -38.65 18.16 5.45
N ARG A 6 -38.29 17.56 6.58
CA ARG A 6 -36.91 17.25 6.93
C ARG A 6 -36.37 16.27 5.89
N LYS A 7 -35.65 16.78 4.89
CA LYS A 7 -34.92 15.96 3.92
C LYS A 7 -33.91 15.12 4.70
N THR A 8 -34.24 13.85 4.93
CA THR A 8 -33.31 12.87 5.46
C THR A 8 -32.20 12.68 4.43
N SER A 9 -31.03 13.27 4.69
CA SER A 9 -29.80 13.00 3.95
C SER A 9 -29.34 11.57 4.29
N PHE A 10 -29.98 10.58 3.66
CA PHE A 10 -29.72 9.16 3.86
C PHE A 10 -29.21 8.49 2.58
N ALA A 11 -28.39 9.21 1.82
CA ALA A 11 -27.65 8.66 0.70
C ALA A 11 -26.31 9.39 0.61
N ARG A 12 -25.39 9.06 1.53
CA ARG A 12 -23.98 9.29 1.24
C ARG A 12 -23.60 8.29 0.16
N PRO A 13 -23.15 8.71 -1.03
CA PRO A 13 -22.73 7.80 -2.07
C PRO A 13 -21.60 6.94 -1.50
N TRP A 14 -21.79 5.62 -1.50
CA TRP A 14 -20.79 4.63 -1.09
C TRP A 14 -19.52 4.66 -1.98
N THR A 15 -19.50 5.51 -3.00
CA THR A 15 -18.53 5.50 -4.10
C THR A 15 -17.39 6.51 -3.94
N GLN A 16 -17.47 7.45 -2.99
CA GLN A 16 -16.57 8.62 -2.95
C GLN A 16 -15.94 8.91 -1.58
N ARG A 17 -15.81 7.92 -0.68
CA ARG A 17 -14.87 8.09 0.44
C ARG A 17 -13.46 8.04 -0.14
N GLN A 18 -12.86 9.23 -0.29
CA GLN A 18 -11.54 9.54 -0.85
C GLN A 18 -10.54 8.37 -0.77
N ARG A 19 -10.30 7.70 -1.91
CA ARG A 19 -9.33 6.59 -2.08
C ARG A 19 -7.89 7.09 -2.15
N MET A 20 -7.58 8.07 -1.33
CA MET A 20 -6.28 8.73 -1.39
C MET A 20 -5.21 7.76 -0.90
N VAL A 21 -5.48 6.99 0.16
CA VAL A 21 -4.50 6.05 0.72
C VAL A 21 -4.22 4.91 -0.24
N LEU A 22 -5.25 4.29 -0.82
CA LEU A 22 -5.05 3.23 -1.82
C LEU A 22 -4.22 3.72 -3.02
N LEU A 23 -4.56 4.87 -3.59
CA LEU A 23 -3.83 5.42 -4.73
C LEU A 23 -2.40 5.81 -4.36
N THR A 24 -2.19 6.37 -3.17
CA THR A 24 -0.86 6.67 -2.64
C THR A 24 -0.04 5.39 -2.48
N LEU A 25 -0.60 4.33 -1.88
CA LEU A 25 0.12 3.05 -1.72
C LEU A 25 0.47 2.43 -3.08
N LEU A 26 -0.43 2.52 -4.06
CA LEU A 26 -0.15 2.04 -5.42
C LEU A 26 1.04 2.80 -6.03
N GLY A 27 1.02 4.13 -5.94
CA GLY A 27 2.11 4.97 -6.43
C GLY A 27 3.43 4.71 -5.70
N VAL A 28 3.39 4.51 -4.38
CA VAL A 28 4.57 4.18 -3.57
C VAL A 28 5.15 2.82 -3.96
N ASN A 29 4.33 1.80 -4.22
CA ASN A 29 4.83 0.50 -4.68
C ASN A 29 5.55 0.59 -6.03
N VAL A 30 4.98 1.34 -6.97
CA VAL A 30 5.61 1.54 -8.29
C VAL A 30 6.91 2.35 -8.15
N ALA A 31 6.92 3.40 -7.33
CA ALA A 31 8.11 4.21 -7.08
C ALA A 31 9.21 3.40 -6.37
N ALA A 32 8.84 2.59 -5.37
CA ALA A 32 9.75 1.71 -4.64
C ALA A 32 10.39 0.68 -5.58
N PHE A 33 9.62 0.09 -6.49
CA PHE A 33 10.16 -0.81 -7.50
C PHE A 33 11.13 -0.09 -8.45
N GLY A 34 10.81 1.12 -8.89
CA GLY A 34 11.73 1.94 -9.69
C GLY A 34 13.05 2.24 -8.96
N ALA A 35 12.97 2.59 -7.67
CA ALA A 35 14.13 2.80 -6.82
C ALA A 35 14.95 1.51 -6.61
N GLN A 36 14.28 0.37 -6.43
CA GLN A 36 14.92 -0.95 -6.36
C GLN A 36 15.73 -1.25 -7.63
N LEU A 37 15.14 -1.08 -8.81
CA LEU A 37 15.85 -1.30 -10.09
C LEU A 37 17.08 -0.40 -10.22
N LEU A 38 16.96 0.86 -9.78
CA LEU A 38 18.08 1.79 -9.78
C LEU A 38 19.19 1.35 -8.81
N LEU A 39 18.84 0.98 -7.57
CA LEU A 39 19.81 0.52 -6.57
C LEU A 39 20.51 -0.77 -7.00
N GLU A 40 19.76 -1.75 -7.53
CA GLU A 40 20.34 -2.99 -8.07
C GLU A 40 21.27 -2.73 -9.26
N SER A 41 21.02 -1.67 -10.05
CA SER A 41 21.92 -1.26 -11.14
C SER A 41 23.26 -0.71 -10.65
N PHE A 42 23.31 -0.13 -9.45
CA PHE A 42 24.56 0.35 -8.84
C PHE A 42 25.28 -0.77 -8.07
N GLN A 43 24.53 -1.57 -7.32
CA GLN A 43 25.07 -2.66 -6.51
C GLN A 43 24.10 -3.84 -6.46
N ALA A 44 24.45 -4.91 -7.19
CA ALA A 44 23.69 -6.15 -7.15
C ALA A 44 23.64 -6.71 -5.72
N GLY A 45 22.44 -7.15 -5.29
CA GLY A 45 22.20 -7.74 -3.97
C GLY A 45 21.93 -6.74 -2.84
N PHE A 46 22.21 -5.44 -3.02
CA PHE A 46 22.00 -4.42 -1.97
C PHE A 46 20.55 -4.39 -1.46
N VAL A 47 19.59 -4.45 -2.39
CA VAL A 47 18.16 -4.42 -2.02
C VAL A 47 17.77 -5.64 -1.20
N HIS A 48 18.22 -6.84 -1.61
CA HIS A 48 17.94 -8.07 -0.89
C HIS A 48 18.53 -8.07 0.52
N ASP A 49 19.77 -7.62 0.67
CA ASP A 49 20.50 -7.75 1.93
C ASP A 49 20.12 -6.67 2.96
N TYR A 50 19.76 -5.47 2.51
CA TYR A 50 19.49 -4.33 3.39
C TYR A 50 18.01 -3.90 3.46
N LEU A 51 17.24 -4.03 2.37
CA LEU A 51 15.86 -3.53 2.27
C LEU A 51 14.81 -4.66 2.27
N GLY A 52 15.16 -5.82 1.73
CA GLY A 52 14.39 -7.05 1.85
C GLY A 52 14.57 -7.67 3.23
N LEU A 53 13.60 -8.46 3.66
CA LEU A 53 13.73 -9.22 4.90
C LEU A 53 14.78 -10.33 4.68
N SER A 54 15.96 -10.17 5.29
CA SER A 54 17.11 -11.04 5.08
C SER A 54 17.60 -11.64 6.40
N GLU A 55 18.23 -12.82 6.33
CA GLU A 55 18.81 -13.47 7.52
C GLU A 55 19.88 -12.57 8.15
N THR A 56 20.72 -11.96 7.33
CA THR A 56 21.73 -10.98 7.76
C THR A 56 21.09 -9.75 8.41
N GLY A 57 19.96 -9.26 7.89
CA GLY A 57 19.25 -8.14 8.48
C GLY A 57 18.61 -8.45 9.83
N VAL A 58 18.07 -9.65 10.00
CA VAL A 58 17.56 -10.12 11.29
C VAL A 58 18.69 -10.25 12.31
N GLN A 59 19.83 -10.84 11.91
CA GLN A 59 21.01 -10.96 12.78
C GLN A 59 21.58 -9.60 13.20
N ASN A 60 21.53 -8.60 12.30
CA ASN A 60 22.02 -7.24 12.56
C ASN A 60 20.94 -6.29 13.11
N ALA A 61 19.76 -6.80 13.49
CA ALA A 61 18.65 -6.03 14.05
C ALA A 61 18.18 -4.85 13.17
N TYR A 62 18.14 -5.05 11.85
CA TYR A 62 17.66 -4.05 10.87
C TYR A 62 16.14 -3.91 10.91
N ALA A 63 15.64 -3.21 11.93
CA ALA A 63 14.20 -3.04 12.18
C ALA A 63 13.44 -2.37 11.03
N TRP A 64 14.11 -1.60 10.16
CA TRP A 64 13.48 -1.03 8.97
C TRP A 64 13.01 -2.08 7.96
N GLN A 65 13.60 -3.28 7.96
CA GLN A 65 13.22 -4.36 7.04
C GLN A 65 11.76 -4.80 7.19
N PHE A 66 11.18 -4.68 8.39
CA PHE A 66 9.76 -5.00 8.60
C PHE A 66 8.83 -4.09 7.78
N VAL A 67 9.24 -2.85 7.55
CA VAL A 67 8.47 -1.88 6.76
C VAL A 67 8.91 -1.92 5.30
N THR A 68 10.22 -1.91 5.02
CA THR A 68 10.72 -1.84 3.64
C THR A 68 10.41 -3.09 2.85
N ALA A 69 10.40 -4.27 3.48
CA ALA A 69 10.10 -5.54 2.81
C ALA A 69 8.67 -5.57 2.23
N ALA A 70 7.72 -4.84 2.82
CA ALA A 70 6.34 -4.75 2.30
C ALA A 70 6.27 -4.09 0.90
N PHE A 71 7.29 -3.31 0.53
CA PHE A 71 7.38 -2.60 -0.75
C PHE A 71 8.37 -3.22 -1.74
N MET A 72 9.20 -4.18 -1.29
CA MET A 72 10.18 -4.85 -2.15
C MET A 72 9.46 -5.88 -3.03
N ASN A 73 9.78 -5.89 -4.32
CA ASN A 73 9.15 -6.80 -5.27
C ASN A 73 10.21 -7.66 -5.96
N GLY A 74 10.03 -8.99 -5.95
CA GLY A 74 10.97 -9.96 -6.55
C GLY A 74 10.99 -9.98 -8.08
N GLY A 75 10.40 -8.99 -8.74
CA GLY A 75 10.40 -8.85 -10.19
C GLY A 75 9.16 -8.15 -10.74
N PRO A 76 9.13 -7.85 -12.05
CA PRO A 76 8.04 -7.10 -12.67
C PRO A 76 6.68 -7.80 -12.53
N TRP A 77 6.64 -9.13 -12.65
CA TRP A 77 5.41 -9.89 -12.47
C TRP A 77 4.89 -9.86 -11.03
N HIS A 78 5.78 -9.86 -10.04
CA HIS A 78 5.39 -9.70 -8.65
C HIS A 78 4.72 -8.35 -8.40
N LEU A 79 5.29 -7.26 -8.94
CA LEU A 79 4.70 -5.93 -8.84
C LEU A 79 3.30 -5.88 -9.46
N VAL A 80 3.13 -6.44 -10.66
CA VAL A 80 1.83 -6.44 -11.36
C VAL A 80 0.76 -7.14 -10.52
N TRP A 81 1.05 -8.33 -10.01
CA TRP A 81 0.10 -9.08 -9.19
C TRP A 81 -0.16 -8.41 -7.83
N ASN A 82 0.86 -7.79 -7.23
CA ASN A 82 0.71 -7.06 -5.97
C ASN A 82 -0.20 -5.83 -6.16
N VAL A 83 0.09 -5.00 -7.16
CA VAL A 83 -0.70 -3.81 -7.50
C VAL A 83 -2.14 -4.18 -7.87
N LEU A 84 -2.33 -5.27 -8.62
CA LEU A 84 -3.67 -5.76 -8.97
C LEU A 84 -4.43 -6.22 -7.72
N ALA A 85 -3.81 -7.03 -6.87
CA ALA A 85 -4.42 -7.50 -5.63
C ALA A 85 -4.75 -6.33 -4.70
N LEU A 86 -3.83 -5.38 -4.53
CA LEU A 86 -4.03 -4.18 -3.72
C LEU A 86 -5.16 -3.32 -4.27
N TYR A 87 -5.27 -3.15 -5.59
CA TYR A 87 -6.34 -2.37 -6.20
C TYR A 87 -7.73 -3.02 -6.08
N LEU A 88 -7.80 -4.35 -6.24
CA LEU A 88 -9.06 -5.09 -6.16
C LEU A 88 -9.52 -5.23 -4.70
N LEU A 89 -8.65 -5.73 -3.82
CA LEU A 89 -8.97 -5.99 -2.41
C LEU A 89 -8.94 -4.70 -1.60
N GLY A 90 -7.91 -3.87 -1.77
CA GLY A 90 -7.72 -2.64 -1.01
C GLY A 90 -8.88 -1.65 -1.19
N ARG A 91 -9.55 -1.65 -2.33
CA ARG A 91 -10.78 -0.86 -2.52
C ARG A 91 -11.90 -1.30 -1.58
N VAL A 92 -12.13 -2.61 -1.47
CA VAL A 92 -13.18 -3.16 -0.61
C VAL A 92 -12.79 -2.92 0.85
N VAL A 93 -11.55 -3.24 1.21
CA VAL A 93 -11.03 -3.10 2.57
C VAL A 93 -11.00 -1.64 3.04
N GLU A 94 -10.49 -0.69 2.25
CA GLU A 94 -10.47 0.74 2.60
C GLU A 94 -11.89 1.30 2.78
N SER A 95 -12.86 0.83 2.00
CA SER A 95 -14.26 1.26 2.14
C SER A 95 -14.91 0.75 3.43
N ILE A 96 -14.53 -0.44 3.90
CA ILE A 96 -15.04 -1.06 5.14
C ILE A 96 -14.34 -0.47 6.36
N LEU A 97 -13.01 -0.49 6.38
CA LEU A 97 -12.19 -0.12 7.55
C LEU A 97 -11.92 1.39 7.66
N GLY A 98 -12.02 2.11 6.54
CA GLY A 98 -11.58 3.50 6.42
C GLY A 98 -10.06 3.63 6.22
N PRO A 99 -9.59 4.82 5.80
CA PRO A 99 -8.23 5.04 5.31
C PRO A 99 -7.13 4.80 6.36
N ARG A 100 -7.38 5.15 7.64
CA ARG A 100 -6.38 4.99 8.72
C ARG A 100 -6.13 3.53 9.07
N HIS A 101 -7.20 2.75 9.26
CA HIS A 101 -7.09 1.33 9.57
C HIS A 101 -6.59 0.53 8.37
N PHE A 102 -6.92 0.95 7.15
CA PHE A 102 -6.36 0.36 5.94
C PHE A 102 -4.84 0.55 5.86
N LEU A 103 -4.33 1.75 6.17
CA LEU A 103 -2.89 2.01 6.22
C LEU A 103 -2.20 1.14 7.29
N LEU A 104 -2.79 1.05 8.48
CA LEU A 104 -2.26 0.21 9.58
C LEU A 104 -2.32 -1.30 9.29
N LEU A 105 -3.24 -1.73 8.43
CA LEU A 105 -3.30 -3.14 8.01
C LEU A 105 -2.27 -3.45 6.92
N TYR A 106 -1.96 -2.45 6.10
CA TYR A 106 -1.01 -2.58 5.00
C TYR A 106 0.46 -2.59 5.48
N LEU A 107 0.76 -1.75 6.48
CA LEU A 107 2.06 -1.67 7.14
C LEU A 107 2.20 -2.74 8.24
#